data_AF-A0A2Z4G716-F1
#
_entry.id   AF-A0A2Z4G716-F1
#
_cell.length_a   1.000
_cell.length_b   1.000
_cell.length_c   1.000
_cell.angle_alpha   90.00
_cell.angle_beta   90.00
_cell.angle_gamma   90.00
#
_symmetry.space_group_name_H-M   'P 1'
#
loop_
_entity.id
_entity.type
_entity.pdbx_description
1 polymer ?
#
loop_
_entity_poly.entity_id
_entity_poly.type
_entity_poly.pdbx_seq_one_letter_code
_entity_poly.pdbx_strand_id
1 'polypeptide(L)'
;MSRTTVFFEKKIISEINKFNSLSQFSSPDIKLGICNNIIELINLASPQENLLKKSLYKWVRYFIKYSIESNEEMDTNYHLFNKEQIMLRIEYCELREQISLIKFTLRELIKSGFDEEVDDLRKSLSRKMLREIKSKLSIRNFPKFLYYYSTSSKKNAIFIMASIFIGYSVLLLPLPNYFEPFAAFKIRYEGYSENFLINHISNCLLSFFQVESGFEIIPIGWNGVLFVILIKTVIFLFFYEFIVEIIKKIS
;
A
#
# COMPACT_ATOMS: atom_id res chain seq x y z
N MET A 1 14.40 -36.99 -16.20
CA MET A 1 14.40 -35.60 -16.70
C MET A 1 14.02 -35.61 -18.18
N SER A 2 13.11 -34.73 -18.61
CA SER A 2 12.75 -34.63 -20.03
C SER A 2 13.92 -34.03 -20.84
N ARG A 3 14.06 -34.38 -22.13
CA ARG A 3 15.08 -33.74 -23.01
C ARG A 3 14.93 -32.22 -23.08
N THR A 4 13.70 -31.73 -22.93
CA THR A 4 13.35 -30.30 -22.91
C THR A 4 13.91 -29.60 -21.67
N THR A 5 13.80 -30.20 -20.48
CA THR A 5 14.39 -29.69 -19.23
C THR A 5 15.89 -29.46 -19.38
N VAL A 6 16.61 -30.49 -19.84
CA VAL A 6 18.08 -30.45 -19.96
C VAL A 6 18.53 -29.36 -20.95
N PHE A 7 17.72 -29.07 -21.97
CA PHE A 7 17.98 -27.98 -22.90
C PHE A 7 17.88 -26.60 -22.23
N PHE A 8 16.81 -26.35 -21.48
CA PHE A 8 16.61 -25.07 -20.77
C PHE A 8 17.68 -24.85 -19.71
N GLU A 9 18.01 -25.87 -18.90
CA GLU A 9 19.07 -25.76 -17.89
C GLU A 9 20.41 -25.36 -18.50
N LYS A 10 20.83 -26.02 -19.59
CA LYS A 10 22.08 -25.67 -20.28
C LYS A 10 22.08 -24.23 -20.79
N LYS A 11 20.96 -23.78 -21.37
CA LYS A 11 20.83 -22.42 -21.89
C LYS A 11 20.84 -21.37 -20.76
N ILE A 12 20.16 -21.66 -19.64
CA ILE A 12 20.19 -20.81 -18.44
C ILE A 12 21.62 -20.73 -17.89
N ILE A 13 22.31 -21.85 -17.70
CA ILE A 13 23.70 -21.87 -17.22
C ILE A 13 24.62 -21.06 -18.14
N SER A 14 24.44 -21.18 -19.46
CA SER A 14 25.20 -20.39 -20.43
C SER A 14 25.00 -18.88 -20.24
N GLU A 15 23.75 -18.41 -20.08
CA GLU A 15 23.46 -17.00 -19.84
C GLU A 15 23.97 -16.53 -18.48
N ILE A 16 23.92 -17.37 -17.44
CA ILE A 16 24.48 -17.05 -16.11
C ILE A 16 26.00 -16.88 -16.19
N ASN A 17 26.68 -17.76 -16.92
CA ASN A 17 28.13 -17.66 -17.13
C ASN A 17 28.48 -16.37 -17.88
N LYS A 18 27.69 -16.03 -18.91
CA LYS A 18 27.81 -14.77 -19.64
C LYS A 18 27.58 -13.54 -18.75
N PHE A 19 26.60 -13.60 -17.85
CA PHE A 19 26.37 -12.53 -16.88
C PHE A 19 27.57 -12.34 -15.95
N ASN A 20 28.11 -13.43 -15.40
CA ASN A 20 29.23 -13.38 -14.47
C ASN A 20 30.51 -12.86 -15.13
N SER A 21 30.80 -13.30 -16.36
CA SER A 21 32.01 -12.87 -17.10
C SER A 21 31.97 -11.40 -17.50
N LEU A 22 30.78 -10.85 -17.77
CA LEU A 22 30.60 -9.46 -18.20
C LEU A 22 30.34 -8.48 -17.04
N SER A 23 30.08 -8.99 -15.84
CA SER A 23 29.61 -8.20 -14.68
C SER A 23 30.49 -6.98 -14.33
N GLN A 24 31.80 -7.03 -14.62
CA GLN A 24 32.75 -5.97 -14.30
C GLN A 24 32.97 -4.92 -15.41
N PHE A 25 32.60 -5.20 -16.67
CA PHE A 25 32.99 -4.36 -17.82
C PHE A 25 31.85 -4.00 -18.78
N SER A 26 30.66 -4.56 -18.62
CA SER A 26 29.54 -4.29 -19.54
C SER A 26 28.61 -3.19 -19.04
N SER A 27 28.06 -2.42 -20.00
CA SER A 27 27.03 -1.41 -19.75
C SER A 27 25.77 -2.03 -19.10
N PRO A 28 24.98 -1.25 -18.36
CA PRO A 28 23.72 -1.70 -17.76
C PRO A 28 22.77 -2.33 -18.78
N ASP A 29 22.71 -1.81 -20.02
CA ASP A 29 21.83 -2.35 -21.08
C ASP A 29 22.13 -3.81 -21.42
N ILE A 30 23.43 -4.15 -21.54
CA ILE A 30 23.85 -5.52 -21.84
C ILE A 30 23.46 -6.43 -20.67
N LYS A 31 23.66 -5.97 -19.44
CA LYS A 31 23.30 -6.71 -18.22
C LYS A 31 21.78 -6.90 -18.12
N LEU A 32 21.01 -5.88 -18.48
CA LEU A 32 19.57 -5.90 -18.54
C LEU A 32 19.06 -6.93 -19.56
N GLY A 33 19.63 -6.94 -20.78
CA GLY A 33 19.29 -7.92 -21.82
C GLY A 33 19.56 -9.36 -21.38
N ILE A 34 20.70 -9.61 -20.72
CA ILE A 34 21.01 -10.94 -20.17
C ILE A 34 20.02 -11.33 -19.06
N CYS A 35 19.71 -10.42 -18.13
CA CYS A 35 18.71 -10.68 -17.09
C CYS A 35 17.34 -11.02 -17.69
N ASN A 36 16.91 -10.26 -18.71
CA ASN A 36 15.65 -10.50 -19.41
C ASN A 36 15.61 -11.91 -20.03
N ASN A 37 16.69 -12.31 -20.70
CA ASN A 37 16.81 -13.65 -21.30
C ASN A 37 16.73 -14.74 -20.24
N ILE A 38 17.43 -14.59 -19.11
CA ILE A 38 17.39 -15.57 -18.02
C ILE A 38 15.98 -15.69 -17.44
N ILE A 39 15.30 -14.55 -17.20
CA ILE A 39 13.93 -14.54 -16.69
C ILE A 39 12.98 -15.26 -17.64
N GLU A 40 13.05 -14.97 -18.94
CA GLU A 40 12.21 -15.64 -19.95
C GLU A 40 12.49 -17.14 -20.03
N LEU A 41 13.76 -17.55 -20.01
CA LEU A 41 14.12 -18.96 -20.02
C LEU A 41 13.60 -19.70 -18.79
N ILE A 42 13.68 -19.08 -17.60
CA ILE A 42 13.13 -19.64 -16.37
C ILE A 42 11.60 -19.72 -16.44
N ASN A 43 10.94 -18.72 -17.02
CA ASN A 43 9.48 -18.69 -17.14
C ASN A 43 8.95 -19.72 -18.16
N LEU A 44 9.69 -19.96 -19.25
CA LEU A 44 9.39 -20.98 -20.25
C LEU A 44 9.72 -22.42 -19.77
N ALA A 45 10.70 -22.56 -18.88
CA ALA A 45 10.99 -23.82 -18.22
C ALA A 45 9.84 -24.16 -17.24
N SER A 46 9.02 -25.14 -17.63
CA SER A 46 7.80 -25.65 -16.97
C SER A 46 7.73 -25.52 -15.41
N PRO A 47 6.53 -25.35 -14.81
CA PRO A 47 6.32 -25.13 -13.37
C PRO A 47 6.86 -26.18 -12.39
N GLN A 48 7.39 -27.30 -12.89
CA GLN A 48 7.75 -28.48 -12.11
C GLN A 48 9.12 -28.36 -11.41
N GLU A 49 9.93 -27.36 -11.76
CA GLU A 49 11.29 -27.21 -11.20
C GLU A 49 11.37 -26.07 -10.17
N ASN A 50 11.05 -26.41 -8.91
CA ASN A 50 11.11 -25.51 -7.75
C ASN A 50 12.49 -24.83 -7.56
N LEU A 51 13.58 -25.46 -8.02
CA LEU A 51 14.93 -24.90 -7.93
C LEU A 51 15.14 -23.69 -8.84
N LEU A 52 14.59 -23.71 -10.06
CA LEU A 52 14.71 -22.59 -11.00
C LEU A 52 13.85 -21.40 -10.56
N LYS A 53 12.65 -21.64 -10.02
CA LYS A 53 11.79 -20.58 -9.47
C LYS A 53 12.43 -19.82 -8.30
N LYS A 54 13.17 -20.50 -7.42
CA LYS A 54 13.92 -19.82 -6.34
C LYS A 54 14.97 -18.84 -6.86
N SER A 55 15.48 -19.05 -8.08
CA SER A 55 16.44 -18.14 -8.71
C SER A 55 15.76 -16.93 -9.37
N LEU A 56 14.47 -17.03 -9.71
CA LEU A 56 13.74 -16.00 -10.45
C LEU A 56 13.70 -14.67 -9.69
N TYR A 57 13.42 -14.69 -8.39
CA TYR A 57 13.44 -13.49 -7.55
C TYR A 57 14.75 -12.69 -7.68
N LYS A 58 15.90 -13.40 -7.67
CA LYS A 58 17.22 -12.78 -7.80
C LYS A 58 17.38 -12.12 -9.17
N TRP A 59 16.98 -12.79 -10.24
CA TRP A 59 17.09 -12.26 -11.60
C TRP A 59 16.16 -11.08 -11.86
N VAL A 60 14.92 -11.12 -11.36
CA VAL A 60 14.01 -9.98 -11.45
C VAL A 60 14.55 -8.78 -10.66
N ARG A 61 15.19 -9.01 -9.51
CA ARG A 61 15.84 -7.94 -8.74
C ARG A 61 17.00 -7.31 -9.51
N TYR A 62 17.84 -8.10 -10.18
CA TYR A 62 18.90 -7.57 -11.04
C TYR A 62 18.34 -6.83 -12.26
N PHE A 63 17.31 -7.37 -12.88
CA PHE A 63 16.61 -6.71 -13.98
C PHE A 63 16.14 -5.31 -13.56
N ILE A 64 15.43 -5.17 -12.43
CA ILE A 64 14.98 -3.87 -11.90
C ILE A 64 16.16 -2.91 -11.70
N LYS A 65 17.24 -3.39 -11.07
CA LYS A 65 18.43 -2.58 -10.79
C LYS A 65 19.01 -2.02 -12.09
N TYR A 66 19.28 -2.88 -13.07
CA TYR A 66 19.90 -2.47 -14.33
C TYR A 66 18.94 -1.69 -15.22
N SER A 67 17.63 -1.89 -15.12
CA SER A 67 16.64 -1.03 -15.80
C SER A 67 16.73 0.41 -15.31
N ILE A 68 16.89 0.62 -14.00
CA ILE A 68 16.99 1.97 -13.43
C ILE A 68 18.35 2.58 -13.80
N GLU A 69 19.45 1.87 -13.58
CA GLU A 69 20.80 2.35 -13.93
C GLU A 69 20.93 2.69 -15.43
N SER A 70 20.34 1.88 -16.32
CA SER A 70 20.29 2.13 -17.77
C SER A 70 19.58 3.45 -18.10
N ASN A 71 18.48 3.77 -17.40
CA ASN A 71 17.78 5.03 -17.61
C ASN A 71 18.55 6.24 -17.04
N GLU A 72 19.37 6.06 -16.00
CA GLU A 72 20.21 7.13 -15.45
C GLU A 72 21.43 7.44 -16.34
N GLU A 73 22.04 6.44 -16.98
CA GLU A 73 23.22 6.63 -17.85
C GLU A 73 22.86 7.26 -19.21
N MET A 74 21.61 7.12 -19.65
CA MET A 74 21.14 7.71 -20.91
C MET A 74 20.70 9.16 -20.65
N ASP A 75 21.62 10.09 -20.86
CA ASP A 75 21.54 11.56 -20.66
C ASP A 75 20.48 12.29 -21.54
N THR A 76 19.41 11.61 -21.94
CA THR A 76 18.39 12.13 -22.85
C THR A 76 16.99 12.03 -22.25
N ASN A 77 16.31 13.18 -22.17
CA ASN A 77 14.93 13.41 -21.72
C ASN A 77 13.82 12.64 -22.49
N TYR A 78 14.13 11.52 -23.13
CA TYR A 78 13.25 10.84 -24.10
C TYR A 78 12.97 9.36 -23.81
N HIS A 79 13.69 8.71 -22.89
CA HIS A 79 13.34 7.35 -22.48
C HIS A 79 12.49 7.33 -21.21
N LEU A 80 11.20 7.07 -21.41
CA LEU A 80 10.23 6.80 -20.34
C LEU A 80 10.64 5.52 -19.61
N PHE A 81 10.85 5.63 -18.29
CA PHE A 81 11.04 4.48 -17.42
C PHE A 81 9.92 3.45 -17.65
N ASN A 82 10.29 2.25 -18.13
CA ASN A 82 9.29 1.25 -18.52
C ASN A 82 8.78 0.45 -17.31
N LYS A 83 7.92 1.10 -16.52
CA LYS A 83 7.24 0.52 -15.37
C LYS A 83 6.48 -0.77 -15.72
N GLU A 84 5.86 -0.83 -16.90
CA GLU A 84 5.04 -1.97 -17.33
C GLU A 84 5.89 -3.24 -17.46
N GLN A 85 7.07 -3.13 -18.09
CA GLN A 85 7.99 -4.26 -18.19
C GLN A 85 8.46 -4.76 -16.83
N ILE A 86 8.84 -3.86 -15.92
CA ILE A 86 9.24 -4.24 -14.56
C ILE A 86 8.09 -4.96 -13.85
N MET A 87 6.87 -4.43 -13.93
CA MET A 87 5.70 -5.05 -13.32
C MET A 87 5.41 -6.43 -13.92
N LEU A 88 5.51 -6.59 -15.24
CA LEU A 88 5.36 -7.89 -15.91
C LEU A 88 6.36 -8.92 -15.38
N ARG A 89 7.62 -8.54 -15.18
CA ARG A 89 8.64 -9.46 -14.61
C ARG A 89 8.36 -9.80 -13.15
N ILE A 90 7.89 -8.83 -12.38
CA ILE A 90 7.49 -9.05 -10.99
C ILE A 90 6.36 -10.07 -10.91
N GLU A 91 5.35 -10.02 -11.81
CA GLU A 91 4.20 -10.95 -11.77
C GLU A 91 4.58 -12.43 -11.90
N TYR A 92 5.75 -12.77 -12.43
CA TYR A 92 6.22 -14.17 -12.49
C TYR A 92 6.62 -14.74 -11.13
N CYS A 93 6.90 -13.90 -10.13
CA CYS A 93 7.30 -14.32 -8.79
C CYS A 93 6.09 -14.62 -7.89
N GLU A 94 6.31 -15.26 -6.75
CA GLU A 94 5.23 -15.49 -5.76
C GLU A 94 4.81 -14.20 -5.06
N LEU A 95 3.58 -14.11 -4.53
CA LEU A 95 3.03 -12.88 -3.95
C LEU A 95 3.95 -12.18 -2.93
N ARG A 96 4.62 -12.94 -2.05
CA ARG A 96 5.55 -12.36 -1.06
C ARG A 96 6.79 -11.77 -1.71
N GLU A 97 7.31 -12.46 -2.73
CA GLU A 97 8.44 -12.00 -3.53
C GLU A 97 8.05 -10.76 -4.34
N GLN A 98 6.84 -10.75 -4.93
CA GLN A 98 6.30 -9.59 -5.63
C GLN A 98 6.28 -8.36 -4.73
N ILE A 99 5.78 -8.49 -3.50
CA ILE A 99 5.76 -7.40 -2.52
C ILE A 99 7.18 -6.93 -2.19
N SER A 100 8.12 -7.86 -2.01
CA SER A 100 9.53 -7.55 -1.75
C SER A 100 10.19 -6.82 -2.92
N LEU A 101 9.93 -7.26 -4.15
CA LEU A 101 10.43 -6.65 -5.38
C LEU A 101 9.85 -5.24 -5.58
N ILE A 102 8.55 -5.03 -5.39
CA ILE A 102 7.94 -3.69 -5.50
C ILE A 102 8.53 -2.74 -4.44
N LYS A 103 8.73 -3.19 -3.21
CA LYS A 103 9.41 -2.38 -2.17
C LYS A 103 10.85 -2.06 -2.54
N PHE A 104 11.54 -2.99 -3.20
CA PHE A 104 12.87 -2.75 -3.74
C PHE A 104 12.82 -1.70 -4.85
N THR A 105 11.98 -1.87 -5.87
CA THR A 105 11.78 -0.91 -6.97
C THR A 105 11.47 0.49 -6.45
N LEU A 106 10.54 0.62 -5.51
CA LEU A 106 10.19 1.91 -4.90
C LEU A 106 11.39 2.61 -4.27
N ARG A 107 12.25 1.88 -3.55
CA ARG A 107 13.44 2.47 -2.92
C ARG A 107 14.45 2.95 -3.96
N GLU A 108 14.62 2.20 -5.04
CA GLU A 108 15.57 2.59 -6.10
C GLU A 108 15.03 3.77 -6.90
N LEU A 109 13.74 3.80 -7.23
CA LEU A 109 13.12 4.95 -7.92
C LEU A 109 13.18 6.25 -7.12
N ILE A 110 12.91 6.19 -5.81
CA ILE A 110 13.00 7.37 -4.93
C ILE A 110 14.43 7.92 -4.90
N LYS A 111 15.45 7.05 -4.87
CA LYS A 111 16.85 7.49 -4.92
C LYS A 111 17.22 8.15 -6.24
N SER A 112 16.59 7.70 -7.32
CA SER A 112 16.89 8.12 -8.69
C SER A 112 16.02 9.30 -9.15
N GLY A 113 15.11 9.81 -8.31
CA GLY A 113 14.27 10.97 -8.61
C GLY A 113 13.02 10.71 -9.48
N PHE A 114 12.59 9.44 -9.63
CA PHE A 114 11.40 9.08 -10.42
C PHE A 114 10.10 9.19 -9.60
N ASP A 115 9.73 10.41 -9.20
CA ASP A 115 8.62 10.65 -8.27
C ASP A 115 7.24 10.28 -8.83
N GLU A 116 7.00 10.46 -10.13
CA GLU A 116 5.70 10.17 -10.75
C GLU A 116 5.39 8.66 -10.73
N GLU A 117 6.38 7.82 -11.03
CA GLU A 117 6.21 6.37 -11.09
C GLU A 117 6.11 5.72 -9.71
N VAL A 118 6.64 6.40 -8.68
CA VAL A 118 6.58 5.97 -7.28
C VAL A 118 5.13 5.88 -6.80
N ASP A 119 4.28 6.85 -7.08
CA ASP A 119 2.90 6.85 -6.58
C ASP A 119 2.06 5.72 -7.17
N ASP A 120 2.34 5.38 -8.41
CA ASP A 120 1.67 4.34 -9.14
C ASP A 120 2.11 2.94 -8.70
N LEU A 121 3.39 2.76 -8.39
CA LEU A 121 3.92 1.56 -7.74
C LEU A 121 3.41 1.42 -6.29
N ARG A 122 3.23 2.51 -5.54
CA ARG A 122 2.61 2.48 -4.20
C ARG A 122 1.18 1.92 -4.25
N LYS A 123 0.36 2.34 -5.22
CA LYS A 123 -0.99 1.76 -5.41
C LYS A 123 -0.93 0.26 -5.72
N SER A 124 0.03 -0.17 -6.54
CA SER A 124 0.26 -1.60 -6.83
C SER A 124 0.65 -2.38 -5.56
N LEU A 125 1.57 -1.82 -4.77
CA LEU A 125 1.99 -2.39 -3.49
C LEU A 125 0.80 -2.55 -2.53
N SER A 126 -0.01 -1.51 -2.33
CA SER A 126 -1.18 -1.56 -1.44
C SER A 126 -2.17 -2.65 -1.88
N ARG A 127 -2.43 -2.80 -3.18
CA ARG A 127 -3.29 -3.87 -3.71
C ARG A 127 -2.74 -5.27 -3.43
N LYS A 128 -1.44 -5.49 -3.62
CA LYS A 128 -0.81 -6.80 -3.33
C LYS A 128 -0.73 -7.09 -1.83
N MET A 129 -0.39 -6.09 -1.01
CA MET A 129 -0.42 -6.19 0.45
C MET A 129 -1.82 -6.52 0.97
N LEU A 130 -2.87 -5.90 0.40
CA LEU A 130 -4.26 -6.25 0.71
C LEU A 130 -4.57 -7.71 0.39
N ARG A 131 -4.13 -8.21 -0.77
CA ARG A 131 -4.32 -9.61 -1.15
C ARG A 131 -3.65 -10.55 -0.15
N GLU A 132 -2.42 -10.24 0.27
CA GLU A 132 -1.71 -11.03 1.28
C GLU A 132 -2.43 -11.00 2.63
N ILE A 133 -2.81 -9.82 3.12
CA ILE A 133 -3.45 -9.67 4.43
C ILE A 133 -4.83 -10.32 4.46
N LYS A 134 -5.62 -10.22 3.38
CA LYS A 134 -6.94 -10.87 3.27
C LYS A 134 -6.84 -12.38 3.48
N SER A 135 -5.80 -13.03 2.96
CA SER A 135 -5.59 -14.47 3.15
C SER A 135 -5.22 -14.86 4.60
N LYS A 136 -4.85 -13.89 5.45
CA LYS A 136 -4.41 -14.09 6.84
C LYS A 136 -5.11 -13.11 7.79
N LEU A 137 -6.39 -12.83 7.51
CA LEU A 137 -7.12 -11.84 8.27
C LEU A 137 -7.26 -12.31 9.72
N SER A 138 -6.70 -11.53 10.62
CA SER A 138 -6.75 -11.75 12.06
C SER A 138 -6.84 -10.39 12.74
N ILE A 139 -7.28 -10.36 14.00
CA ILE A 139 -7.44 -9.11 14.75
C ILE A 139 -6.12 -8.32 14.82
N ARG A 140 -4.99 -9.04 14.91
CA ARG A 140 -3.63 -8.47 14.89
C ARG A 140 -3.28 -7.78 13.57
N ASN A 141 -3.84 -8.25 12.46
CA ASN A 141 -3.59 -7.71 11.13
C ASN A 141 -4.65 -6.69 10.69
N PHE A 142 -5.71 -6.47 11.48
CA PHE A 142 -6.80 -5.57 11.13
C PHE A 142 -6.37 -4.10 10.96
N PRO A 143 -5.50 -3.51 11.81
CA PRO A 143 -5.01 -2.15 11.58
C PRO A 143 -4.25 -2.03 10.26
N LYS A 144 -3.43 -3.04 9.92
CA LYS A 144 -2.71 -3.09 8.63
C LYS A 144 -3.69 -3.20 7.46
N PHE A 145 -4.73 -4.02 7.61
CA PHE A 145 -5.78 -4.14 6.61
C PHE A 145 -6.45 -2.79 6.34
N LEU A 146 -6.88 -2.07 7.38
CA LEU A 146 -7.51 -0.75 7.23
C LEU A 146 -6.59 0.23 6.51
N TYR A 147 -5.32 0.30 6.90
CA TYR A 147 -4.32 1.16 6.25
C TYR A 147 -4.13 0.85 4.76
N TYR A 148 -3.95 -0.41 4.40
CA TYR A 148 -3.79 -0.76 2.98
C TYR A 148 -5.11 -0.65 2.20
N TYR A 149 -6.26 -0.80 2.88
CA TYR A 149 -7.57 -0.65 2.27
C TYR A 149 -7.85 0.81 1.92
N SER A 150 -7.59 1.75 2.85
CA SER A 150 -7.75 3.19 2.58
C SER A 150 -6.84 3.67 1.45
N THR A 151 -5.56 3.30 1.46
CA THR A 151 -4.57 3.76 0.46
C THR A 151 -4.73 3.12 -0.92
N SER A 152 -5.57 2.10 -1.06
CA SER A 152 -5.76 1.42 -2.35
C SER A 152 -6.63 2.21 -3.34
N SER A 153 -7.58 3.02 -2.87
CA SER A 153 -8.40 3.89 -3.72
C SER A 153 -9.09 5.00 -2.92
N LYS A 154 -9.35 6.14 -3.57
CA LYS A 154 -10.09 7.28 -2.97
C LYS A 154 -11.47 6.87 -2.43
N LYS A 155 -12.18 6.00 -3.15
CA LYS A 155 -13.50 5.48 -2.73
C LYS A 155 -13.40 4.73 -1.41
N ASN A 156 -12.36 3.91 -1.23
CA ASN A 156 -12.15 3.17 0.02
C ASN A 156 -11.77 4.08 1.18
N ALA A 157 -10.99 5.14 0.93
CA ALA A 157 -10.70 6.16 1.94
C ALA A 157 -11.96 6.88 2.40
N ILE A 158 -12.81 7.34 1.47
CA ILE A 158 -14.12 7.96 1.79
C ILE A 158 -15.00 6.98 2.58
N PHE A 159 -15.05 5.72 2.17
CA PHE A 159 -15.84 4.70 2.87
C PHE A 159 -15.36 4.47 4.31
N ILE A 160 -14.03 4.39 4.54
CA ILE A 160 -13.50 4.27 5.90
C ILE A 160 -13.83 5.51 6.73
N MET A 161 -13.65 6.71 6.17
CA MET A 161 -13.99 7.96 6.85
C MET A 161 -15.47 8.02 7.23
N ALA A 162 -16.37 7.65 6.31
CA ALA A 162 -17.80 7.56 6.59
C ALA A 162 -18.10 6.52 7.68
N SER A 163 -17.42 5.38 7.66
CA SER A 163 -17.57 4.33 8.68
C SER A 163 -17.10 4.80 10.07
N ILE A 164 -15.99 5.53 10.13
CA ILE A 164 -15.49 6.15 11.38
C ILE A 164 -16.49 7.18 11.89
N PHE A 165 -17.02 8.03 11.01
CA PHE A 165 -18.03 9.04 11.37
C PHE A 165 -19.33 8.41 11.88
N ILE A 166 -19.82 7.35 11.23
CA ILE A 166 -21.00 6.61 11.68
C ILE A 166 -20.72 5.97 13.05
N GLY A 167 -19.57 5.32 13.22
CA GLY A 167 -19.18 4.73 14.50
C GLY A 167 -19.08 5.78 15.61
N TYR A 168 -18.50 6.94 15.31
CA TYR A 168 -18.44 8.10 16.20
C TYR A 168 -19.84 8.58 16.61
N SER A 169 -20.75 8.76 15.65
CA SER A 169 -22.11 9.20 15.92
C SER A 169 -22.86 8.18 16.79
N VAL A 170 -22.76 6.89 16.47
CA VAL A 170 -23.37 5.82 17.27
C VAL A 170 -22.82 5.76 18.70
N LEU A 171 -21.51 5.96 18.89
CA LEU A 171 -20.89 6.01 20.22
C LEU A 171 -21.39 7.18 21.07
N LEU A 172 -21.88 8.24 20.44
CA LEU A 172 -22.44 9.42 21.09
C LEU A 172 -23.97 9.37 21.22
N LEU A 173 -24.62 8.26 20.84
CA LEU A 173 -26.04 8.12 21.11
C LEU A 173 -26.29 8.07 22.63
N PRO A 174 -27.36 8.71 23.12
CA PRO A 174 -27.74 8.62 24.51
C PRO A 174 -28.04 7.16 24.87
N LEU A 175 -27.46 6.70 25.97
CA LEU A 175 -27.75 5.38 26.51
C LEU A 175 -29.12 5.41 27.22
N PRO A 176 -29.90 4.33 27.17
CA PRO A 176 -31.10 4.19 28.01
C PRO A 176 -30.73 4.33 29.50
N ASN A 177 -31.64 4.86 30.32
CA ASN A 177 -31.40 5.16 31.75
C ASN A 177 -30.83 3.98 32.55
N TYR A 178 -31.19 2.74 32.19
CA TYR A 178 -30.68 1.54 32.85
C TYR A 178 -29.17 1.27 32.62
N PHE A 179 -28.56 1.92 31.63
CA PHE A 179 -27.13 1.80 31.29
C PHE A 179 -26.32 3.05 31.66
N GLU A 180 -26.91 4.00 32.39
CA GLU A 180 -26.24 5.25 32.80
C GLU A 180 -24.87 5.03 33.50
N PRO A 181 -24.65 3.98 34.33
CA PRO A 181 -23.33 3.72 34.91
C PRO A 181 -22.23 3.38 33.88
N PHE A 182 -22.62 2.96 32.67
CA PHE A 182 -21.72 2.66 31.56
C PHE A 182 -21.55 3.84 30.60
N ALA A 183 -22.18 4.98 30.87
CA ALA A 183 -22.06 6.16 30.04
C ALA A 183 -20.62 6.68 30.05
N ALA A 184 -19.98 6.67 28.87
CA ALA A 184 -18.65 7.22 28.69
C ALA A 184 -18.68 8.77 28.55
N PHE A 185 -19.83 9.33 28.18
CA PHE A 185 -19.97 10.74 27.84
C PHE A 185 -21.29 11.31 28.36
N LYS A 186 -21.23 12.58 28.76
CA LYS A 186 -22.40 13.46 28.90
C LYS A 186 -22.38 14.43 27.71
N ILE A 187 -23.50 14.53 27.02
CA ILE A 187 -23.59 15.31 25.78
C ILE A 187 -24.53 16.48 26.00
N ARG A 188 -24.06 17.69 25.68
CA ARG A 188 -24.91 18.87 25.57
C ARG A 188 -25.21 19.07 24.09
N TYR A 189 -26.48 18.92 23.71
CA TYR A 189 -26.94 19.11 22.34
C TYR A 189 -27.29 20.57 22.08
N GLU A 190 -26.92 21.06 20.90
CA GLU A 190 -27.50 22.27 20.34
C GLU A 190 -28.77 21.91 19.54
N GLY A 191 -29.78 22.77 19.53
CA GLY A 191 -31.10 22.50 18.95
C GLY A 191 -31.21 22.93 17.48
N TYR A 192 -30.60 22.20 16.56
CA TYR A 192 -30.67 22.48 15.11
C TYR A 192 -31.94 21.95 14.43
N SER A 193 -32.59 20.93 15.00
CA SER A 193 -33.76 20.28 14.43
C SER A 193 -34.63 19.65 15.52
N GLU A 194 -35.95 19.66 15.33
CA GLU A 194 -36.90 18.97 16.21
C GLU A 194 -36.78 17.44 16.13
N ASN A 195 -36.39 16.92 14.96
CA ASN A 195 -36.12 15.49 14.80
C ASN A 195 -34.81 15.12 15.51
N PHE A 196 -34.89 14.24 16.52
CA PHE A 196 -33.73 13.82 17.32
C PHE A 196 -32.58 13.27 16.48
N LEU A 197 -32.85 12.38 15.51
CA LEU A 197 -31.81 11.75 14.71
C LEU A 197 -31.09 12.78 13.84
N ILE A 198 -31.84 13.66 13.17
CA ILE A 198 -31.28 14.74 12.36
C ILE A 198 -30.46 15.67 13.25
N ASN A 199 -31.00 16.06 14.41
CA ASN A 199 -30.29 16.93 15.35
C ASN A 199 -28.98 16.30 15.84
N HIS A 200 -29.03 15.01 16.19
CA HIS A 200 -27.88 14.26 16.64
C HIS A 200 -26.78 14.17 15.57
N ILE A 201 -27.15 13.84 14.33
CA ILE A 201 -26.20 13.78 13.21
C ILE A 201 -25.59 15.16 12.94
N SER A 202 -26.39 16.23 12.94
CA SER A 202 -25.90 17.60 12.72
C SER A 202 -24.90 18.03 13.78
N ASN A 203 -25.21 17.78 15.06
CA ASN A 203 -24.30 18.04 16.17
C ASN A 203 -22.99 17.24 16.03
N CYS A 204 -23.08 15.95 15.68
CA CYS A 204 -21.90 15.11 15.46
C CYS A 204 -21.05 15.61 14.28
N LEU A 205 -21.67 16.04 13.17
CA LEU A 205 -20.97 16.61 12.02
C LEU A 205 -20.20 17.87 12.39
N LEU A 206 -20.86 18.84 13.03
CA LEU A 206 -20.22 20.10 13.44
C LEU A 206 -19.05 19.84 14.39
N SER A 207 -19.25 18.94 15.35
CA SER A 207 -18.19 18.48 16.26
C SER A 207 -17.02 17.82 15.53
N PHE A 208 -17.32 16.92 14.59
CA PHE A 208 -16.31 16.18 13.82
C PHE A 208 -15.43 17.11 12.99
N PHE A 209 -16.01 18.18 12.44
CA PHE A 209 -15.30 19.23 11.70
C PHE A 209 -14.79 20.39 12.58
N GLN A 210 -14.94 20.30 13.91
CA GLN A 210 -14.53 21.33 14.87
C GLN A 210 -15.13 22.71 14.58
N VAL A 211 -16.37 22.75 14.08
CA VAL A 211 -17.11 24.00 13.92
C VAL A 211 -17.59 24.46 15.29
N GLU A 212 -17.28 25.71 15.65
CA GLU A 212 -17.72 26.32 16.91
C GLU A 212 -19.25 26.20 17.03
N SER A 213 -19.69 25.54 18.09
CA SER A 213 -21.10 25.29 18.39
C SER A 213 -21.28 25.07 19.90
N GLY A 214 -22.52 25.17 20.38
CA GLY A 214 -22.87 24.82 21.76
C GLY A 214 -22.84 23.31 22.07
N PHE A 215 -22.44 22.49 21.09
CA PHE A 215 -22.36 21.04 21.24
C PHE A 215 -21.10 20.64 22.02
N GLU A 216 -21.30 20.04 23.20
CA GLU A 216 -20.19 19.64 24.08
C GLU A 216 -20.26 18.14 24.40
N ILE A 217 -19.12 17.46 24.24
CA ILE A 217 -18.91 16.08 24.68
C ILE A 217 -18.05 16.12 25.94
N ILE A 218 -18.68 15.85 27.08
CA ILE A 218 -18.03 15.88 28.39
C ILE A 218 -17.73 14.42 28.78
N PRO A 219 -16.45 14.00 28.84
CA PRO A 219 -16.11 12.63 29.23
C PRO A 219 -16.48 12.38 30.70
N ILE A 220 -17.10 11.24 30.97
CA ILE A 220 -17.40 10.79 32.33
C ILE A 220 -16.32 9.78 32.72
N GLY A 221 -15.47 10.19 33.67
CA GLY A 221 -14.37 9.36 34.16
C GLY A 221 -13.28 9.07 33.12
N TRP A 222 -12.39 8.14 33.47
CA TRP A 222 -11.17 7.90 32.70
C TRP A 222 -11.42 7.19 31.36
N ASN A 223 -12.43 6.32 31.31
CA ASN A 223 -12.79 5.61 30.09
C ASN A 223 -13.23 6.58 28.99
N GLY A 224 -14.08 7.56 29.32
CA GLY A 224 -14.50 8.61 28.39
C GLY A 224 -13.31 9.40 27.84
N VAL A 225 -12.39 9.82 28.72
CA VAL A 225 -11.16 10.54 28.31
C VAL A 225 -10.34 9.71 27.32
N LEU A 226 -10.11 8.43 27.63
CA LEU A 226 -9.39 7.50 26.77
C LEU A 226 -10.05 7.35 25.39
N PHE A 227 -11.37 7.24 25.34
CA PHE A 227 -12.10 7.17 24.08
C PHE A 227 -11.98 8.46 23.27
N VAL A 228 -12.08 9.65 23.89
CA VAL A 228 -11.88 10.93 23.17
C VAL A 228 -10.48 10.97 22.55
N ILE A 229 -9.45 10.62 23.31
CA ILE A 229 -8.06 10.59 22.83
C ILE A 229 -7.92 9.63 21.66
N LEU A 230 -8.46 8.42 21.77
CA LEU A 230 -8.38 7.41 20.72
C LEU A 230 -9.08 7.86 19.45
N ILE A 231 -10.31 8.37 19.55
CA ILE A 231 -11.08 8.89 18.41
C ILE A 231 -10.32 10.04 17.74
N LYS A 232 -9.87 11.04 18.51
CA LYS A 232 -9.10 12.16 17.96
C LYS A 232 -7.80 11.72 17.30
N THR A 233 -7.10 10.75 17.89
CA THR A 233 -5.86 10.19 17.32
C THR A 233 -6.13 9.49 15.98
N VAL A 234 -7.18 8.68 15.91
CA VAL A 234 -7.58 8.00 14.65
C VAL A 234 -7.95 9.04 13.59
N ILE A 235 -8.78 10.01 13.93
CA ILE A 235 -9.17 11.10 13.01
C ILE A 235 -7.92 11.84 12.52
N PHE A 236 -7.02 12.24 13.43
CA PHE A 236 -5.79 12.95 13.09
C PHE A 236 -4.89 12.16 12.13
N LEU A 237 -4.66 10.86 12.40
CA LEU A 237 -3.86 10.00 11.54
C LEU A 237 -4.46 9.87 10.13
N PHE A 238 -5.79 9.75 10.02
CA PHE A 238 -6.47 9.65 8.72
C PHE A 238 -6.46 10.98 7.96
N PHE A 239 -6.72 12.10 8.63
CA PHE A 239 -6.70 13.42 8.01
C PHE A 239 -5.30 13.81 7.57
N TYR A 240 -4.27 13.53 8.38
CA TYR A 240 -2.88 13.82 8.02
C TYR A 240 -2.50 13.13 6.70
N GLU A 241 -2.77 11.82 6.58
CA GLU A 241 -2.46 11.07 5.37
C GLU A 241 -3.21 11.62 4.14
N PHE A 242 -4.48 11.98 4.31
CA PHE A 242 -5.30 12.56 3.23
C PHE A 242 -4.82 13.95 2.81
N ILE A 243 -4.47 14.81 3.76
CA ILE A 243 -3.93 16.16 3.51
C ILE A 243 -2.58 16.07 2.80
N VAL A 244 -1.68 15.19 3.25
CA VAL A 244 -0.39 14.97 2.58
C VAL A 244 -0.60 14.51 1.13
N GLU A 245 -1.57 13.64 0.85
CA GLU A 245 -1.90 13.21 -0.51
C GLU A 245 -2.53 14.32 -1.38
N ILE A 246 -3.23 15.27 -0.78
CA ILE A 246 -3.77 16.44 -1.49
C ILE A 246 -2.65 17.42 -1.80
N ILE A 247 -1.81 17.76 -0.83
CA ILE A 247 -0.70 18.71 -1.00
C ILE A 247 0.22 18.26 -2.13
N LYS A 248 0.59 16.97 -2.15
CA LYS A 248 1.41 16.37 -3.22
C LYS A 248 0.81 16.46 -4.63
N LYS A 249 -0.51 16.64 -4.76
CA LYS A 249 -1.17 16.80 -6.08
C LYS A 249 -1.23 18.26 -6.53
N ILE A 250 -1.06 19.20 -5.61
CA ILE A 250 -1.13 20.64 -5.88
C ILE A 250 0.27 21.21 -6.13
N SER A 251 1.30 20.63 -5.52
CA SER A 251 2.73 20.89 -5.80
C SER A 251 3.18 20.21 -7.09
#